data_AF-A0A7J8P1I5-F1
#
_entry.id   AF-A0A7J8P1I5-F1
#
_cell.length_a   1.000
_cell.length_b   1.000
_cell.length_c   1.000
_cell.angle_alpha   90.00
_cell.angle_beta   90.00
_cell.angle_gamma   90.00
#
_symmetry.space_group_name_H-M   'P 1'
#
loop_
_entity.id
_entity.type
_entity.pdbx_description
1 polymer ?
#
loop_
_entity_poly.entity_id
_entity_poly.type
_entity_poly.pdbx_seq_one_letter_code
_entity_poly.pdbx_strand_id
1 'polypeptide(L)'
;MVYEASARIRDPVYGCAGAICQLQKQVNELQAQLAKAQAEVVNMQLQQANLVGALLCMEATAPPPQPHPQQLAVDTFMCSPQSYHSNPGFIDDDDDNNNLGSLWEPL
;
A
#
# COMPACT_ATOMS: atom_id res chain seq x y z
N MET A 1 -21.76 -45.01 1.02
CA MET A 1 -21.65 -44.11 -0.14
C MET A 1 -23.04 -43.87 -0.79
N VAL A 2 -23.99 -43.24 -0.10
CA VAL A 2 -25.35 -43.04 -0.67
C VAL A 2 -25.43 -41.81 -1.58
N TYR A 3 -24.75 -40.72 -1.19
CA TYR A 3 -24.76 -39.47 -1.95
C TYR A 3 -24.08 -39.61 -3.32
N GLU A 4 -22.89 -40.21 -3.38
CA GLU A 4 -22.16 -40.42 -4.63
C GLU A 4 -22.90 -41.36 -5.59
N ALA A 5 -23.48 -42.45 -5.07
CA ALA A 5 -24.29 -43.36 -5.86
C ALA A 5 -25.53 -42.66 -6.42
N SER A 6 -26.25 -41.90 -5.58
CA SER A 6 -27.39 -41.09 -6.02
C SER A 6 -26.99 -40.03 -7.05
N ALA A 7 -25.81 -39.44 -6.92
CA ALA A 7 -25.31 -38.44 -7.88
C ALA A 7 -25.00 -39.07 -9.24
N ARG A 8 -24.37 -40.25 -9.28
CA ARG A 8 -24.12 -41.00 -10.53
C ARG A 8 -25.39 -41.47 -11.22
N ILE A 9 -26.46 -41.79 -10.47
CA ILE A 9 -27.75 -42.14 -11.08
C ILE A 9 -28.36 -40.95 -11.82
N ARG A 10 -28.23 -39.73 -11.26
CA ARG A 10 -28.76 -38.50 -11.86
C ARG A 10 -27.87 -37.94 -12.98
N ASP A 11 -26.56 -38.07 -12.82
CA ASP A 11 -25.55 -37.66 -13.80
C ASP A 11 -24.54 -38.80 -13.96
N PRO A 12 -24.74 -39.69 -14.95
CA PRO A 12 -23.92 -40.89 -15.12
C PRO A 12 -22.49 -40.60 -15.60
N VAL A 13 -22.23 -39.41 -16.13
CA VAL A 13 -20.91 -39.04 -16.63
C VAL A 13 -20.10 -38.37 -15.54
N TYR A 14 -20.66 -37.33 -14.90
CA TYR A 14 -19.90 -36.49 -13.97
C TYR A 14 -20.31 -36.64 -12.50
N GLY A 15 -21.52 -37.11 -12.19
CA GLY A 15 -21.97 -37.36 -10.82
C GLY A 15 -21.65 -36.24 -9.83
N CYS A 16 -20.97 -36.58 -8.73
CA CYS A 16 -20.50 -35.58 -7.75
C CYS A 16 -19.34 -34.71 -8.25
N ALA A 17 -18.52 -35.18 -9.21
CA ALA A 17 -17.46 -34.38 -9.79
C ALA A 17 -18.02 -33.16 -10.54
N GLY A 18 -19.17 -33.30 -11.21
CA GLY A 18 -19.88 -32.17 -11.84
C GLY A 18 -20.32 -31.10 -10.83
N ALA A 19 -20.74 -31.51 -9.63
CA ALA A 19 -21.08 -30.57 -8.55
C ALA A 19 -19.83 -29.86 -8.00
N ILE A 20 -18.73 -30.60 -7.81
CA ILE A 20 -17.45 -30.04 -7.36
C ILE A 20 -16.94 -29.00 -8.36
N CYS A 21 -16.93 -29.32 -9.67
CA CYS A 21 -16.50 -28.39 -10.70
C CYS A 21 -17.34 -27.11 -10.74
N GLN A 22 -18.66 -27.21 -10.53
CA GLN A 22 -19.52 -26.04 -10.46
C GLN A 22 -19.21 -25.16 -9.24
N LEU A 23 -18.98 -25.77 -8.08
CA LEU A 23 -18.58 -25.04 -6.88
C LEU A 23 -17.23 -24.35 -7.06
N GLN A 24 -16.25 -25.03 -7.66
CA GLN A 24 -14.95 -24.42 -8.00
C GLN A 24 -15.10 -23.19 -8.91
N LYS A 25 -15.95 -23.27 -9.94
CA LYS A 25 -16.25 -22.12 -10.80
C LYS A 25 -16.88 -20.95 -10.04
N GLN A 26 -17.83 -21.24 -9.15
CA GLN A 26 -18.48 -20.21 -8.33
C GLN A 26 -17.50 -19.54 -7.38
N VAL A 27 -16.61 -20.30 -6.76
CA VAL A 27 -15.55 -19.75 -5.89
C VAL A 27 -14.64 -18.83 -6.70
N ASN A 28 -14.20 -19.25 -7.88
CA ASN A 28 -13.32 -18.42 -8.73
C ASN A 28 -14.01 -17.12 -9.16
N GLU A 29 -15.29 -17.18 -9.53
CA GLU A 29 -16.07 -16.00 -9.90
C GLU A 29 -16.19 -15.02 -8.72
N LEU A 30 -16.51 -15.53 -7.53
CA LEU A 30 -16.59 -14.70 -6.32
C LEU A 30 -15.24 -14.08 -5.95
N GLN A 31 -14.14 -14.81 -6.10
CA GLN A 31 -12.80 -14.29 -5.89
C GLN A 31 -12.47 -13.17 -6.88
N ALA A 32 -12.83 -13.32 -8.16
CA ALA A 32 -12.65 -12.27 -9.16
C ALA A 32 -13.47 -11.01 -8.83
N GLN A 33 -14.71 -11.17 -8.38
CA GLN A 33 -15.55 -10.05 -7.94
C GLN A 33 -14.98 -9.35 -6.71
N LEU A 34 -14.46 -10.10 -5.75
CA LEU A 34 -13.79 -9.55 -4.58
C LEU A 34 -12.55 -8.73 -4.97
N ALA A 35 -11.69 -9.29 -5.82
CA ALA A 35 -10.50 -8.60 -6.31
C ALA A 35 -10.85 -7.30 -7.04
N LYS A 36 -11.90 -7.34 -7.87
CA LYS A 36 -12.42 -6.15 -8.55
C LYS A 36 -12.90 -5.09 -7.55
N ALA A 37 -13.71 -5.46 -6.57
CA ALA A 37 -14.23 -4.53 -5.56
C ALA A 37 -13.09 -3.92 -4.72
N GLN A 38 -12.08 -4.70 -4.36
CA GLN A 38 -10.89 -4.22 -3.65
C GLN A 38 -10.12 -3.19 -4.49
N ALA A 39 -9.91 -3.47 -5.77
CA ALA A 39 -9.26 -2.54 -6.70
C ALA A 39 -10.05 -1.23 -6.84
N GLU A 40 -11.38 -1.29 -6.91
CA GLU A 40 -12.25 -0.10 -6.95
C GLU A 40 -12.11 0.75 -5.69
N VAL A 41 -12.09 0.13 -4.50
CA VAL A 41 -11.90 0.85 -3.23
C VAL A 41 -10.56 1.58 -3.20
N VAL A 42 -9.47 0.91 -3.55
CA VAL A 42 -8.13 1.53 -3.58
C VAL A 42 -8.08 2.67 -4.60
N ASN A 43 -8.69 2.49 -5.77
CA ASN A 43 -8.76 3.52 -6.79
C ASN A 43 -9.51 4.77 -6.29
N MET A 44 -10.64 4.59 -5.58
CA MET A 44 -11.37 5.71 -4.98
C MET A 44 -10.56 6.42 -3.91
N GLN A 45 -9.83 5.69 -3.07
CA GLN A 45 -8.93 6.26 -2.06
C GLN A 45 -7.80 7.07 -2.70
N LEU A 46 -7.18 6.55 -3.76
CA LEU A 46 -6.13 7.26 -4.49
C LEU A 46 -6.67 8.55 -5.14
N GLN A 47 -7.85 8.50 -5.76
CA GLN A 47 -8.50 9.68 -6.32
C GLN A 47 -8.78 10.74 -5.24
N GLN A 48 -9.27 10.33 -4.08
CA GLN A 48 -9.49 11.22 -2.94
C GLN A 48 -8.18 11.85 -2.45
N ALA A 49 -7.11 11.06 -2.29
CA ALA A 49 -5.80 11.56 -1.88
C ALA A 49 -5.23 12.58 -2.87
N ASN A 50 -5.37 12.33 -4.17
CA ASN A 50 -4.93 13.26 -5.21
C ASN A 50 -5.68 14.60 -5.15
N LEU A 51 -7.00 14.58 -4.92
CA LEU A 51 -7.81 15.78 -4.76
C LEU A 51 -7.37 16.60 -3.54
N VAL A 52 -7.15 15.94 -2.40
CA VAL A 52 -6.70 16.59 -1.16
C VAL A 52 -5.28 17.16 -1.33
N GLY A 53 -4.37 16.41 -1.95
CA GLY A 53 -3.01 16.87 -2.24
C GLY A 53 -2.97 18.08 -3.17
N ALA A 54 -3.84 18.12 -4.18
CA ALA A 54 -3.98 19.28 -5.05
C ALA A 54 -4.48 20.52 -4.30
N LEU A 55 -5.46 20.37 -3.41
CA LEU A 55 -5.97 21.48 -2.59
C LEU A 55 -4.87 22.04 -1.67
N LEU A 56 -4.11 21.17 -1.00
CA LEU A 56 -3.01 21.57 -0.12
C LEU A 56 -1.85 22.24 -0.88
N CYS A 57 -1.53 21.79 -2.09
CA CYS A 57 -0.47 22.39 -2.91
C CYS A 57 -0.82 23.81 -3.40
N MET A 58 -2.10 24.14 -3.58
CA MET A 58 -2.49 25.49 -4.01
C MET A 58 -2.26 26.56 -2.92
N GLU A 59 -2.16 26.16 -1.65
CA GLU A 59 -1.90 27.06 -0.52
C GLU A 59 -0.41 27.44 -0.36
N ALA A 60 0.49 26.79 -1.11
CA ALA A 60 1.93 27.03 -1.05
C ALA A 60 2.46 28.11 -2.03
N THR A 61 1.58 28.97 -2.58
CA THR A 61 2.03 30.07 -3.47
C THR A 61 2.31 31.35 -2.66
N ALA A 62 3.34 31.34 -1.82
CA ALA A 62 3.98 32.58 -1.37
C ALA A 62 5.06 32.96 -2.41
N PRO A 63 5.12 34.22 -2.88
CA PRO A 63 6.09 34.62 -3.89
C PRO A 63 7.52 34.51 -3.36
N PRO A 64 8.51 34.13 -4.19
CA PRO A 64 9.90 34.02 -3.76
C PRO A 64 10.43 35.38 -3.26
N PRO A 65 11.16 35.43 -2.13
CA PRO A 65 11.81 36.66 -1.70
C PRO A 65 12.86 37.07 -2.75
N GLN A 66 12.80 38.34 -3.16
CA GLN A 66 13.69 38.88 -4.20
C GLN A 66 15.16 38.81 -3.78
N PRO A 67 16.09 38.41 -4.66
CA PRO A 67 17.52 38.41 -4.38
C PRO A 67 18.05 39.84 -4.35
N HIS A 68 18.49 40.28 -3.17
CA HIS A 68 19.17 41.55 -2.95
C HIS A 68 20.60 41.48 -3.53
N PRO A 69 21.10 42.52 -4.24
CA PRO A 69 22.47 42.50 -4.77
C PRO A 69 23.49 42.72 -3.65
N GLN A 70 24.40 41.76 -3.50
CA GLN A 70 25.59 41.82 -2.66
C GLN A 70 26.59 42.85 -3.20
N GLN A 71 27.19 43.66 -2.32
CA GLN A 71 28.50 44.27 -2.59
C GLN A 71 29.46 44.13 -1.40
N LEU A 72 30.43 43.24 -1.63
CA LEU A 72 31.83 43.15 -1.18
C LEU A 72 32.31 44.02 0.01
N ALA A 73 32.94 43.36 1.00
CA ALA A 73 34.39 43.45 1.16
C ALA A 73 34.92 42.39 2.14
N VAL A 74 36.02 41.77 1.73
CA VAL A 74 36.96 40.93 2.48
C VAL A 74 37.36 41.61 3.81
N ASP A 75 37.55 40.91 4.93
CA ASP A 75 38.78 40.16 5.17
C ASP A 75 38.65 39.10 6.27
N THR A 76 39.27 37.96 5.97
CA THR A 76 39.64 36.88 6.87
C THR A 76 40.71 37.35 7.88
N PHE A 77 40.43 37.32 9.19
CA PHE A 77 41.45 36.94 10.19
C PHE A 77 40.86 36.57 11.56
N MET A 78 41.10 35.31 11.94
CA MET A 78 41.38 34.79 13.29
C MET A 78 40.44 35.16 14.46
N CYS A 79 39.64 34.20 14.93
CA CYS A 79 39.77 33.60 16.28
C CYS A 79 38.68 32.52 16.48
N SER A 80 39.06 31.24 16.58
CA SER A 80 38.31 30.29 17.41
C SER A 80 38.97 30.27 18.80
N PRO A 81 38.24 29.95 19.89
CA PRO A 81 38.19 28.54 20.30
C PRO A 81 36.94 28.09 21.11
N GLN A 82 36.70 26.76 21.11
CA GLN A 82 36.06 25.91 22.17
C GLN A 82 34.59 26.23 22.61
N SER A 83 33.72 25.30 23.04
CA SER A 83 33.91 24.09 23.86
C SER A 83 32.61 23.25 23.97
N TYR A 84 32.79 21.92 24.04
CA TYR A 84 31.99 20.80 24.60
C TYR A 84 30.63 21.07 25.31
N HIS A 85 29.64 20.16 25.17
CA HIS A 85 29.20 19.24 26.25
C HIS A 85 28.12 18.21 25.81
N SER A 86 28.48 16.92 25.89
CA SER A 86 27.71 15.71 26.27
C SER A 86 26.58 15.11 25.37
N ASN A 87 26.91 13.95 24.77
CA ASN A 87 26.05 12.77 24.45
C ASN A 87 25.81 11.93 25.75
N PRO A 88 25.02 10.83 25.87
CA PRO A 88 24.36 9.97 24.86
C PRO A 88 22.95 9.38 25.22
N GLY A 89 22.30 8.68 24.26
CA GLY A 89 21.53 7.45 24.58
C GLY A 89 20.05 7.34 24.13
N PHE A 90 19.81 6.35 23.25
CA PHE A 90 18.77 5.31 23.36
C PHE A 90 17.29 5.67 23.08
N ILE A 91 16.75 5.16 21.97
CA ILE A 91 15.64 4.18 21.87
C ILE A 91 15.40 3.84 20.39
N ASP A 92 15.60 2.56 20.04
CA ASP A 92 15.00 1.88 18.89
C ASP A 92 13.48 1.80 19.07
N ASP A 93 12.69 2.01 18.02
CA ASP A 93 11.32 1.47 17.99
C ASP A 93 10.96 1.02 16.56
N ASP A 94 10.69 -0.28 16.50
CA ASP A 94 10.26 -1.12 15.41
C ASP A 94 8.88 -0.73 14.84
N ASP A 95 8.67 -0.84 13.52
CA ASP A 95 7.41 -1.40 12.97
C ASP A 95 7.59 -1.85 11.50
N ASP A 96 8.32 -2.95 11.30
CA ASP A 96 8.25 -3.74 10.05
C ASP A 96 7.40 -4.99 10.33
N ASN A 97 6.07 -4.83 10.41
CA ASN A 97 5.18 -5.98 10.36
C ASN A 97 3.88 -5.71 9.59
N ASN A 98 3.92 -5.93 8.28
CA ASN A 98 2.70 -6.27 7.53
C ASN A 98 2.95 -7.25 6.38
N ASN A 99 3.71 -8.32 6.64
CA ASN A 99 3.85 -9.45 5.72
C ASN A 99 3.02 -10.67 6.18
N LEU A 100 1.71 -10.48 6.33
CA LEU A 100 0.76 -11.60 6.48
C LEU A 100 -0.26 -11.69 5.33
N GLY A 101 0.04 -11.07 4.19
CA GLY A 101 -0.80 -11.12 2.97
C GLY A 101 -0.42 -12.20 1.97
N SER A 102 0.74 -12.85 2.14
CA SER A 102 1.36 -13.69 1.08
C SER A 102 1.09 -15.20 1.19
N LEU A 103 0.21 -15.65 2.10
CA LEU A 103 0.05 -17.09 2.42
C LEU A 103 -1.08 -17.80 1.63
N TRP A 104 -1.44 -17.36 0.43
CA TRP A 104 -2.41 -18.08 -0.41
C TRP A 104 -2.04 -18.00 -1.89
N GLU A 105 -0.87 -18.53 -2.26
CA GLU A 105 -0.50 -18.71 -3.67
C GLU A 105 -0.86 -20.15 -4.11
N PRO A 106 -1.73 -20.36 -5.12
CA PRO A 106 -1.98 -21.69 -5.68
C PRO A 106 -0.80 -22.18 -6.54
N LEU A 107 -0.39 -23.44 -6.34
CA LEU A 107 0.55 -24.20 -7.18
C LEU A 107 0.00 -24.48 -8.59
#